data_AF-A0AAW4CIK4-F1
#
_entry.id   AF-A0AAW4CIK4-F1
#
_cell.length_a   1.000
_cell.length_b   1.000
_cell.length_c   1.000
_cell.angle_alpha   90.00
_cell.angle_beta   90.00
_cell.angle_gamma   90.00
#
_symmetry.space_group_name_H-M   'P 1'
#
loop_
_entity.id
_entity.type
_entity.pdbx_description
1 polymer ?
#
loop_
_entity_poly.entity_id
_entity_poly.type
_entity_poly.pdbx_seq_one_letter_code
_entity_poly.pdbx_strand_id
1 'polypeptide(L)'
;MLVADYIETALNVAKKFEQQRNPLLQEFYLRRTHHEIMNKMCDPLIHNAIRKQCLEQLYKPLLALKRFYKVHNNTAQFLILEREARILSHEFNPF
;
A
#
# COMPACT_ATOMS: atom_id res chain seq x y z
N MET A 1 -4.77 -0.10 17.56
CA MET A 1 -4.65 -0.95 16.36
C MET A 1 -3.42 -0.46 15.61
N LEU A 2 -2.36 -1.27 15.52
CA LEU A 2 -1.12 -0.84 14.89
C LEU A 2 -1.32 -0.85 13.37
N VAL A 3 -0.78 0.16 12.67
CA VAL A 3 -0.83 0.23 11.20
C VAL A 3 -0.24 -1.06 10.57
N ALA A 4 0.73 -1.65 11.24
CA ALA A 4 1.32 -2.94 10.87
C ALA A 4 0.30 -4.09 10.84
N ASP A 5 -0.56 -4.22 11.86
CA ASP A 5 -1.58 -5.29 11.93
C ASP A 5 -2.60 -5.16 10.80
N TYR A 6 -3.01 -3.93 10.50
CA TYR A 6 -3.90 -3.63 9.38
C TYR A 6 -3.29 -4.07 8.04
N ILE A 7 -2.03 -3.69 7.80
CA ILE A 7 -1.29 -4.05 6.58
C ILE A 7 -1.17 -5.56 6.48
N GLU A 8 -0.74 -6.24 7.54
CA GLU A 8 -0.56 -7.68 7.55
C GLU A 8 -1.87 -8.40 7.26
N THR A 9 -2.95 -7.99 7.91
CA THR A 9 -4.29 -8.56 7.68
C THR A 9 -4.72 -8.39 6.23
N ALA A 10 -4.55 -7.19 5.66
CA ALA A 10 -4.96 -6.91 4.30
C ALA A 10 -4.10 -7.65 3.25
N LEU A 11 -2.80 -7.77 3.49
CA LEU A 11 -1.89 -8.57 2.65
C LEU A 11 -2.23 -10.06 2.74
N ASN A 12 -2.60 -10.57 3.91
CA ASN A 12 -3.06 -11.95 4.07
C ASN A 12 -4.37 -12.20 3.29
N VAL A 13 -5.28 -11.22 3.25
CA VAL A 13 -6.49 -11.30 2.42
C VAL A 13 -6.14 -11.32 0.92
N ALA A 14 -5.25 -10.44 0.46
CA ALA A 14 -4.78 -10.47 -0.93
C ALA A 14 -4.13 -11.82 -1.30
N LYS A 15 -3.35 -12.40 -0.39
CA LYS A 15 -2.73 -13.72 -0.57
C LYS A 15 -3.76 -14.86 -0.66
N LYS A 16 -4.89 -14.76 0.06
CA LYS A 16 -6.00 -15.72 -0.10
C LYS A 16 -6.62 -15.63 -1.50
N PHE A 17 -6.77 -14.42 -2.05
CA PHE A 17 -7.27 -14.25 -3.42
C PHE A 17 -6.29 -14.73 -4.49
N GLU A 18 -4.99 -14.62 -4.23
CA GLU A 18 -3.94 -15.25 -5.05
C GLU A 18 -4.14 -16.77 -5.11
N GLN A 19 -4.34 -17.43 -3.96
CA GLN A 19 -4.58 -18.87 -3.87
C GLN A 19 -5.86 -19.30 -4.59
N GLN A 20 -6.89 -18.46 -4.55
CA GLN A 20 -8.15 -18.66 -5.26
C GLN A 20 -8.07 -18.34 -6.76
N ARG A 21 -6.89 -17.94 -7.27
CA ARG A 21 -6.68 -17.50 -8.66
C ARG A 21 -7.61 -16.37 -9.07
N ASN A 22 -7.90 -15.45 -8.14
CA ASN A 22 -8.73 -14.28 -8.38
C ASN A 22 -7.87 -13.01 -8.40
N PRO A 23 -7.24 -12.67 -9.54
CA PRO A 23 -6.29 -11.56 -9.63
C PRO A 23 -6.97 -10.20 -9.45
N LEU A 24 -8.25 -10.07 -9.82
CA LEU A 24 -9.00 -8.83 -9.66
C LEU A 24 -9.21 -8.46 -8.19
N LEU A 25 -9.62 -9.43 -7.37
CA LEU A 25 -9.77 -9.21 -5.93
C LEU A 25 -8.40 -9.05 -5.25
N GLN A 26 -7.40 -9.81 -5.67
CA GLN A 26 -6.03 -9.61 -5.18
C GLN A 26 -5.55 -8.17 -5.43
N GLU A 27 -5.67 -7.68 -6.67
CA GLU A 27 -5.30 -6.31 -7.04
C GLU A 27 -6.08 -5.28 -6.23
N PHE A 28 -7.40 -5.46 -6.12
CA PHE A 28 -8.28 -4.56 -5.38
C PHE A 28 -7.82 -4.37 -3.94
N TYR A 29 -7.55 -5.46 -3.21
CA TYR A 29 -7.12 -5.38 -1.81
C TYR A 29 -5.71 -4.78 -1.66
N LEU A 30 -4.79 -5.09 -2.58
CA LEU A 30 -3.46 -4.50 -2.59
C LEU A 30 -3.51 -2.98 -2.83
N ARG A 31 -4.25 -2.54 -3.85
CA ARG A 31 -4.42 -1.11 -4.16
C ARG A 31 -5.16 -0.37 -3.07
N ARG A 32 -6.22 -0.97 -2.50
CA ARG A 32 -6.97 -0.38 -1.38
C ARG A 32 -6.07 -0.16 -0.18
N THR A 33 -5.27 -1.17 0.18
CA THR A 33 -4.34 -1.08 1.32
C THR A 33 -3.33 0.03 1.12
N HIS A 34 -2.71 0.10 -0.07
CA HIS A 34 -1.80 1.18 -0.44
C HIS A 34 -2.46 2.56 -0.31
N HIS A 35 -3.65 2.73 -0.90
CA HIS A 35 -4.36 4.00 -0.90
C HIS A 35 -4.77 4.45 0.51
N GLU A 36 -5.26 3.55 1.35
CA GLU A 36 -5.62 3.86 2.74
C GLU A 36 -4.43 4.34 3.57
N ILE A 37 -3.25 3.74 3.39
CA ILE A 37 -2.02 4.16 4.09
C ILE A 37 -1.57 5.53 3.59
N MET A 38 -1.62 5.75 2.27
CA MET A 38 -1.29 7.05 1.67
C MET A 38 -2.22 8.14 2.19
N ASN A 39 -3.53 7.91 2.19
CA ASN A 39 -4.50 8.89 2.69
C ASN A 39 -4.25 9.23 4.17
N LYS A 40 -4.03 8.22 5.02
CA LYS A 40 -3.75 8.44 6.44
C LYS A 40 -2.42 9.15 6.70
N MET A 41 -1.42 8.94 5.84
CA MET A 41 -0.14 9.63 5.91
C MET A 41 -0.27 11.11 5.53
N CYS A 42 -1.03 11.41 4.47
CA CYS A 42 -1.22 12.76 3.96
C CYS A 42 -2.26 13.58 4.74
N ASP A 43 -3.13 12.95 5.53
CA ASP A 43 -4.17 13.63 6.29
C ASP A 43 -3.59 14.39 7.50
N PRO A 44 -3.63 15.74 7.53
CA PRO A 44 -3.11 16.53 8.63
C PRO A 44 -3.94 16.41 9.93
N LEU A 45 -5.18 15.92 9.85
CA LEU A 45 -6.05 15.69 11.00
C LEU A 45 -5.70 14.40 11.74
N ILE A 46 -4.96 13.49 11.10
CA ILE A 46 -4.49 12.26 11.73
C ILE A 46 -3.28 12.56 12.63
N HIS A 47 -3.28 11.95 13.81
CA HIS A 47 -2.20 12.09 14.77
C HIS A 47 -0.82 11.72 14.18
N ASN A 48 0.20 12.56 14.41
CA ASN A 48 1.54 12.39 13.82
C ASN A 48 2.16 11.01 14.05
N ALA A 49 1.90 10.35 15.18
CA ALA A 49 2.40 9.00 15.44
C ALA A 49 1.84 7.97 14.41
N ILE A 50 0.57 8.10 14.03
CA ILE A 50 -0.05 7.22 13.02
C ILE A 50 0.52 7.54 11.64
N ARG A 51 0.69 8.84 11.31
CA ARG A 51 1.30 9.28 10.05
C ARG A 51 2.72 8.73 9.88
N LYS A 52 3.54 8.77 10.94
CA LYS A 52 4.89 8.17 10.97
C LYS A 52 4.85 6.65 10.73
N GLN A 53 3.96 5.93 11.42
CA GLN A 53 3.78 4.50 11.19
C GLN A 53 3.33 4.18 9.76
N CYS A 54 2.42 4.97 9.18
CA CYS A 54 1.99 4.81 7.79
C CYS A 54 3.17 4.98 6.82
N LEU A 55 3.99 6.02 7.00
CA LEU A 55 5.17 6.25 6.18
C LEU A 55 6.20 5.11 6.30
N GLU A 56 6.53 4.69 7.53
CA GLU A 56 7.48 3.60 7.78
C GLU A 56 7.03 2.26 7.20
N GLN A 57 5.72 2.01 7.14
CA GLN A 57 5.17 0.73 6.68
C GLN A 57 4.76 0.75 5.19
N LEU A 58 4.81 1.91 4.51
CA LEU A 58 4.37 2.10 3.12
C LEU A 58 5.09 1.17 2.12
N TYR A 59 6.32 0.76 2.42
CA TYR A 59 7.09 -0.14 1.55
C TYR A 59 6.44 -1.52 1.40
N LYS A 60 5.71 -2.02 2.41
CA LYS A 60 5.08 -3.35 2.40
C LYS A 60 4.02 -3.50 1.30
N PRO A 61 2.97 -2.65 1.23
CA PRO A 61 2.00 -2.71 0.15
C PRO A 61 2.61 -2.40 -1.22
N LEU A 62 3.59 -1.48 -1.30
CA LEU A 62 4.31 -1.21 -2.55
C LEU A 62 5.05 -2.45 -3.06
N LEU A 63 5.74 -3.19 -2.19
CA LEU A 63 6.44 -4.42 -2.56
C LEU A 63 5.45 -5.50 -3.03
N ALA A 64 4.30 -5.61 -2.38
CA ALA A 64 3.25 -6.55 -2.76
C ALA A 64 2.65 -6.20 -4.14
N LEU A 65 2.35 -4.91 -4.39
CA LEU A 65 1.92 -4.41 -5.70
C LEU A 65 2.97 -4.64 -6.78
N LYS A 66 4.26 -4.41 -6.48
CA LYS A 66 5.37 -4.67 -7.41
C LYS A 66 5.39 -6.13 -7.86
N ARG A 67 5.24 -7.05 -6.91
CA ARG A 67 5.19 -8.49 -7.19
C ARG A 67 3.97 -8.84 -8.05
N PHE A 68 2.80 -8.36 -7.67
CA PHE A 68 1.56 -8.57 -8.42
C PHE A 68 1.69 -8.10 -9.88
N TYR A 69 2.03 -6.83 -10.10
CA TYR A 69 2.13 -6.26 -11.44
C TYR A 69 3.24 -6.88 -12.29
N LYS A 70 4.32 -7.35 -11.68
CA LYS A 70 5.36 -8.11 -12.38
C LYS A 70 4.84 -9.45 -12.89
N VAL A 71 4.06 -10.17 -12.09
CA VAL A 71 3.44 -11.45 -12.49
C VAL A 71 2.42 -11.25 -13.61
N HIS A 72 1.71 -10.12 -13.61
CA HIS A 72 0.69 -9.78 -14.60
C HIS A 72 1.18 -8.92 -15.77
N ASN A 73 2.51 -8.81 -15.98
CA ASN A 73 3.12 -8.04 -17.08
C ASN A 73 2.64 -6.58 -17.20
N ASN A 74 2.28 -5.95 -16.09
CA ASN A 74 1.77 -4.57 -16.07
C ASN A 74 2.64 -3.68 -15.16
N THR A 75 3.94 -3.68 -15.41
CA THR A 75 4.93 -2.89 -14.66
C THR A 75 4.70 -1.39 -14.79
N ALA A 76 4.14 -0.93 -15.91
CA ALA A 76 3.78 0.48 -16.10
C ALA A 76 2.82 0.98 -15.02
N GLN A 77 1.78 0.19 -14.68
CA GLN A 77 0.84 0.52 -13.63
C GLN A 77 1.52 0.64 -12.25
N PHE A 78 2.48 -0.25 -11.97
CA PHE A 78 3.27 -0.17 -10.73
C PHE A 78 4.10 1.12 -10.66
N LEU A 79 4.75 1.52 -11.76
CA LEU A 79 5.60 2.72 -11.78
C LEU A 79 4.81 4.01 -11.50
N ILE A 80 3.54 4.07 -11.94
CA ILE A 80 2.65 5.19 -11.63
C ILE A 80 2.42 5.27 -10.12
N LEU A 81 2.07 4.15 -9.48
CA LEU A 81 1.81 4.08 -8.03
C LEU A 81 3.07 4.38 -7.21
N GLU A 82 4.23 3.85 -7.63
CA GLU A 82 5.51 4.11 -6.95
C GLU A 82 5.89 5.59 -7.04
N ARG A 83 5.68 6.22 -8.21
CA ARG A 83 5.96 7.64 -8.39
C ARG A 83 5.07 8.51 -7.50
N GLU A 84 3.78 8.22 -7.46
CA GLU A 84 2.81 8.91 -6.59
C GLU A 84 3.21 8.78 -5.12
N ALA A 85 3.49 7.56 -4.67
CA ALA A 85 3.94 7.30 -3.30
C ALA A 85 5.21 8.06 -2.94
N ARG A 86 6.18 8.14 -3.85
CA ARG A 86 7.43 8.89 -3.65
C ARG A 86 7.20 10.39 -3.51
N ILE A 87 6.37 10.98 -4.37
CA ILE A 87 6.09 12.42 -4.33
C ILE A 87 5.40 12.77 -3.00
N LEU A 88 4.33 12.04 -2.68
CA LEU A 88 3.52 12.33 -1.49
C LEU A 88 4.26 12.01 -0.18
N SER A 89 5.05 10.94 -0.12
CA SER A 89 5.86 10.65 1.08
C SER A 89 6.94 11.69 1.33
N HIS A 90 7.46 12.33 0.27
CA HIS A 90 8.38 13.44 0.39
C HIS A 90 7.69 14.73 0.85
N GLU A 91 6.55 15.07 0.25
CA GLU A 91 5.78 16.28 0.55
C GLU A 91 5.16 16.28 1.95
N PHE A 92 4.60 15.14 2.38
CA PHE A 92 3.89 15.00 3.65
C PHE A 92 4.74 14.33 4.74
N ASN A 93 6.07 14.37 4.61
CA ASN A 93 6.97 13.74 5.56
C ASN A 93 6.78 14.31 6.99
N PRO A 94 6.39 13.49 7.99
CA PRO A 94 6.17 13.93 9.37
C PRO A 94 7.44 13.90 10.25
N PHE A 95 8.63 13.67 9.66
CA PHE A 95 9.93 13.67 10.35
C PHE A 95 10.63 15.02 10.27
#